data_AF-A0A0D1A496-F1
#
_entry.id   AF-A0A0D1A496-F1
#
_cell.length_a   1.000
_cell.length_b   1.000
_cell.length_c   1.000
_cell.angle_alpha   90.00
_cell.angle_beta   90.00
_cell.angle_gamma   90.00
#
_symmetry.space_group_name_H-M   'P 1'
#
loop_
_entity.id
_entity.type
_entity.pdbx_description
1 polymer ?
#
loop_
_entity_poly.entity_id
_entity_poly.type
_entity_poly.pdbx_seq_one_letter_code
_entity_poly.pdbx_strand_id
1 'polypeptide(L)'
;MQPTTKREALTVNPTGWRNKKIKSGYLYNRSHLIGYQLTGQNNNPKNLITGTRSLNSPEMLRYEDDIAYYLKNNPNGYVRYQVIPIFKDTELVARGVHMQAQSIGSNIIHFNVYIFNIENGVKINYTDGTSQVSSAQQATSTGQQTNSKTKSGSTGQQGDINTNDTGKIVGNINSHIYHVPGQSGYSMNSANAVYFNTEQEAQAAGYRKSLR
;
A
#
# COMPACT_ATOMS: atom_id res chain seq x y z
N MET A 1 -11.09 14.68 -15.12
CA MET A 1 -12.26 13.93 -14.58
C MET A 1 -11.75 12.68 -13.89
N GLN A 2 -12.26 12.35 -12.70
CA GLN A 2 -11.94 11.09 -12.02
C GLN A 2 -12.82 9.96 -12.59
N PRO A 3 -12.34 8.71 -12.66
CA PRO A 3 -13.12 7.60 -13.20
C PRO A 3 -14.34 7.30 -12.34
N THR A 4 -15.46 6.98 -12.99
CA THR A 4 -16.72 6.60 -12.34
C THR A 4 -16.94 5.08 -12.29
N THR A 5 -16.13 4.32 -13.05
CA THR A 5 -16.18 2.86 -13.08
C THR A 5 -15.48 2.25 -11.88
N LYS A 6 -15.93 1.07 -11.43
CA LYS A 6 -15.24 0.31 -10.39
C LYS A 6 -13.90 -0.22 -10.91
N ARG A 7 -12.85 -0.08 -10.10
CA ARG A 7 -11.53 -0.66 -10.38
C ARG A 7 -11.58 -2.20 -10.31
N GLU A 8 -10.97 -2.87 -11.28
CA GLU A 8 -10.84 -4.33 -11.30
C GLU A 8 -9.48 -4.78 -10.76
N ALA A 9 -9.29 -6.09 -10.58
CA ALA A 9 -8.00 -6.64 -10.19
C ALA A 9 -6.92 -6.41 -11.26
N LEU A 10 -5.70 -6.14 -10.81
CA LEU A 10 -4.53 -6.03 -11.69
C LEU A 10 -3.93 -7.40 -11.98
N THR A 11 -3.82 -7.75 -13.25
CA THR A 11 -3.38 -9.07 -13.74
C THR A 11 -2.09 -9.01 -14.56
N VAL A 12 -1.75 -7.85 -15.13
CA VAL A 12 -0.51 -7.66 -15.90
C VAL A 12 0.71 -7.72 -14.99
N ASN A 13 1.72 -8.51 -15.35
CA ASN A 13 3.01 -8.51 -14.65
C ASN A 13 3.97 -7.57 -15.40
N PRO A 14 4.47 -6.51 -14.76
CA PRO A 14 5.47 -5.62 -15.35
C PRO A 14 6.83 -6.30 -15.51
N THR A 15 7.78 -5.58 -16.10
CA THR A 15 9.17 -6.02 -16.19
C THR A 15 9.76 -6.33 -14.82
N GLY A 16 10.60 -7.36 -14.73
CA GLY A 16 11.24 -7.76 -13.46
C GLY A 16 10.29 -8.29 -12.38
N TRP A 17 9.07 -8.71 -12.73
CA TRP A 17 8.11 -9.19 -11.74
C TRP A 17 8.53 -10.53 -11.08
N ARG A 18 9.20 -10.44 -9.93
CA ARG A 18 9.65 -11.58 -9.10
C ARG A 18 9.25 -11.37 -7.64
N ASN A 19 7.95 -11.46 -7.37
CA ASN A 19 7.38 -11.11 -6.07
C ASN A 19 7.72 -12.11 -4.95
N LYS A 20 7.82 -11.62 -3.72
CA LYS A 20 8.12 -12.40 -2.51
C LYS A 20 7.25 -11.91 -1.36
N LYS A 21 6.79 -12.83 -0.52
CA LYS A 21 6.08 -12.49 0.71
C LYS A 21 7.06 -12.08 1.80
N ILE A 22 6.84 -10.91 2.38
CA ILE A 22 7.52 -10.34 3.54
C ILE A 22 6.49 -10.16 4.68
N LYS A 23 6.93 -9.76 5.88
CA LYS A 23 6.02 -9.59 7.03
C LYS A 23 4.80 -8.71 6.75
N SER A 24 4.94 -7.67 5.92
CA SER A 24 3.88 -6.73 5.55
C SER A 24 3.02 -7.17 4.35
N GLY A 25 3.19 -8.40 3.85
CA GLY A 25 2.47 -8.93 2.69
C GLY A 25 3.39 -9.21 1.51
N TYR A 26 2.96 -8.88 0.30
CA TYR A 26 3.83 -9.02 -0.87
C TYR A 26 4.74 -7.80 -1.03
N LEU A 27 6.00 -8.03 -1.40
CA LEU A 27 7.01 -6.99 -1.61
C LEU A 27 6.62 -6.02 -2.72
N TYR A 28 6.23 -6.56 -3.88
CA TYR A 28 5.91 -5.74 -5.04
C TYR A 28 4.42 -5.58 -5.25
N ASN A 29 4.05 -4.36 -5.64
CA ASN A 29 2.78 -4.00 -6.23
C ASN A 29 2.96 -3.82 -7.75
N ARG A 30 1.87 -4.05 -8.48
CA ARG A 30 1.73 -3.58 -9.86
C ARG A 30 1.45 -2.07 -9.77
N SER A 31 2.52 -1.30 -9.65
CA SER A 31 2.43 0.11 -9.31
C SER A 31 2.12 0.92 -10.56
N HIS A 32 1.08 1.75 -10.48
CA HIS A 32 0.69 2.65 -11.56
C HIS A 32 1.68 3.81 -11.66
N LEU A 33 2.09 4.19 -12.87
CA LEU A 33 2.83 5.44 -13.08
C LEU A 33 1.90 6.64 -12.89
N ILE A 34 0.69 6.56 -13.47
CA ILE A 34 -0.39 7.51 -13.23
C ILE A 34 -1.55 6.76 -12.60
N GLY A 35 -1.84 7.04 -11.33
CA GLY A 35 -2.85 6.36 -10.54
C GLY A 35 -4.20 6.24 -11.21
N TYR A 36 -4.88 5.12 -10.94
CA TYR A 36 -6.23 4.84 -11.46
C TYR A 36 -7.17 6.01 -11.18
N GLN A 37 -7.12 6.62 -10.00
CA GLN A 37 -8.00 7.73 -9.62
C GLN A 37 -7.90 8.97 -10.53
N LEU A 38 -6.81 9.10 -11.28
CA LEU A 38 -6.59 10.22 -12.19
C LEU A 38 -6.95 9.88 -13.66
N THR A 39 -6.96 8.60 -14.04
CA THR A 39 -7.04 8.19 -15.46
C THR A 39 -8.05 7.09 -15.78
N GLY A 40 -8.48 6.31 -14.79
CA GLY A 40 -9.26 5.09 -14.98
C GLY A 40 -8.48 3.94 -15.64
N GLN A 41 -7.18 4.09 -15.90
CA GLN A 41 -6.40 3.03 -16.53
C GLN A 41 -6.08 1.92 -15.52
N ASN A 42 -6.60 0.72 -15.75
CA ASN A 42 -6.39 -0.41 -14.85
C ASN A 42 -5.21 -1.31 -15.29
N ASN A 43 -5.44 -2.23 -16.23
CA ASN A 43 -4.46 -3.21 -16.72
C ASN A 43 -3.67 -2.72 -17.95
N ASN A 44 -3.29 -1.44 -18.00
CA ASN A 44 -2.46 -0.93 -19.10
C ASN A 44 -0.98 -1.30 -18.85
N PRO A 45 -0.36 -2.20 -19.64
CA PRO A 45 1.03 -2.60 -19.44
C PRO A 45 2.03 -1.44 -19.60
N LYS A 46 1.64 -0.35 -20.29
CA LYS A 46 2.47 0.86 -20.44
C LYS A 46 2.40 1.78 -19.22
N ASN A 47 1.47 1.54 -18.29
CA ASN A 47 1.25 2.37 -17.10
C ASN A 47 1.55 1.61 -15.80
N LEU A 48 2.20 0.44 -15.86
CA LEU A 48 2.50 -0.39 -14.70
C LEU A 48 3.99 -0.71 -14.62
N ILE A 49 4.56 -0.59 -13.41
CA ILE A 49 5.93 -0.99 -13.08
C ILE A 49 5.95 -1.94 -11.88
N THR A 50 7.04 -2.70 -11.74
CA THR A 50 7.34 -3.45 -10.51
C THR A 50 7.80 -2.45 -9.45
N GLY A 51 6.88 -2.03 -8.58
CA GLY A 51 7.14 -1.07 -7.50
C GLY A 51 7.02 -1.74 -6.14
N THR A 52 7.84 -1.35 -5.17
CA THR A 52 7.68 -1.77 -3.77
C THR A 52 6.38 -1.25 -3.19
N ARG A 53 5.96 -1.82 -2.06
CA ARG A 53 4.76 -1.35 -1.37
C ARG A 53 4.95 0.10 -0.95
N SER A 54 6.07 0.44 -0.31
CA SER A 54 6.42 1.80 0.12
C SER A 54 6.43 2.83 -1.01
N LEU A 55 7.04 2.53 -2.17
CA LEU A 55 7.02 3.42 -3.33
C LEU A 55 5.59 3.70 -3.76
N ASN A 56 4.78 2.65 -3.87
CA ASN A 56 3.40 2.77 -4.30
C ASN A 56 2.53 3.49 -3.24
N SER A 57 2.75 3.21 -1.96
CA SER A 57 2.04 3.79 -0.83
C SER A 57 2.86 3.63 0.46
N PRO A 58 3.14 4.72 1.20
CA PRO A 58 2.51 6.05 1.09
C PRO A 58 3.14 6.99 0.07
N GLU A 59 4.31 6.69 -0.50
CA GLU A 59 5.16 7.70 -1.13
C GLU A 59 4.53 8.34 -2.38
N MET A 60 4.18 7.57 -3.41
CA MET A 60 3.47 8.11 -4.59
C MET A 60 2.06 8.58 -4.24
N LEU A 61 1.33 7.78 -3.46
CA LEU A 61 -0.08 8.02 -3.15
C LEU A 61 -0.34 9.41 -2.57
N ARG A 62 0.51 9.91 -1.65
CA ARG A 62 0.34 11.25 -1.07
C ARG A 62 0.24 12.34 -2.13
N TYR A 63 1.14 12.31 -3.12
CA TYR A 63 1.16 13.30 -4.19
C TYR A 63 -0.01 13.12 -5.17
N GLU A 64 -0.42 11.88 -5.43
CA GLU A 64 -1.59 11.59 -6.26
C GLU A 64 -2.90 12.06 -5.59
N ASP A 65 -2.98 11.96 -4.26
CA ASP A 65 -4.12 12.42 -3.47
C ASP A 65 -4.22 13.95 -3.46
N ASP A 66 -3.10 14.66 -3.36
CA ASP A 66 -3.07 16.13 -3.48
C ASP A 66 -3.60 16.59 -4.86
N ILE A 67 -3.14 15.95 -5.95
CA ILE A 67 -3.62 16.22 -7.31
C ILE A 67 -5.12 15.92 -7.44
N ALA A 68 -5.54 14.74 -6.96
CA ALA A 68 -6.93 14.30 -7.03
C ALA A 68 -7.86 15.25 -6.26
N TYR A 69 -7.44 15.67 -5.06
CA TYR A 69 -8.15 16.65 -4.24
C TYR A 69 -8.24 18.00 -4.95
N TYR A 70 -7.13 18.51 -5.51
CA TYR A 70 -7.14 19.76 -6.27
C TYR A 70 -8.14 19.72 -7.43
N LEU A 71 -8.08 18.67 -8.27
CA LEU A 71 -8.97 18.53 -9.42
C LEU A 71 -10.44 18.38 -9.03
N LYS A 72 -10.72 17.75 -7.89
CA LYS A 72 -12.09 17.62 -7.37
C LYS A 72 -12.68 18.96 -6.94
N ASN A 73 -11.87 19.82 -6.33
CA ASN A 73 -12.33 21.13 -5.83
C ASN A 73 -12.21 22.25 -6.87
N ASN A 74 -11.52 21.99 -7.99
CA ASN A 74 -11.33 22.95 -9.08
C ASN A 74 -11.78 22.32 -10.40
N PRO A 75 -13.10 22.27 -10.70
CA PRO A 75 -13.63 21.53 -11.84
C PRO A 75 -13.14 22.01 -13.20
N ASN A 76 -12.71 23.29 -13.29
CA ASN A 76 -12.09 23.88 -14.48
C ASN A 76 -10.56 24.01 -14.36
N GLY A 77 -9.97 23.48 -13.29
CA GLY A 77 -8.54 23.46 -13.04
C GLY A 77 -7.85 22.36 -13.82
N TYR A 78 -6.60 22.62 -14.21
CA TYR A 78 -5.76 21.65 -14.92
C TYR A 78 -4.46 21.45 -14.16
N VAL A 79 -3.92 20.24 -14.19
CA VAL A 79 -2.60 19.92 -13.65
C VAL A 79 -1.79 19.27 -14.77
N ARG A 80 -0.62 19.82 -15.07
CA ARG A 80 0.40 19.14 -15.87
C ARG A 80 1.11 18.16 -14.94
N TYR A 81 1.06 16.87 -15.27
CA TYR A 81 1.55 15.80 -14.41
C TYR A 81 2.38 14.80 -15.24
N GLN A 82 3.53 14.40 -14.72
CA GLN A 82 4.45 13.46 -15.35
C GLN A 82 5.07 12.54 -14.29
N VAL A 83 5.18 11.26 -14.64
CA VAL A 83 5.92 10.26 -13.85
C VAL A 83 6.83 9.48 -14.79
N ILE A 84 8.14 9.55 -14.52
CA ILE A 84 9.18 8.89 -15.31
C ILE A 84 9.82 7.80 -14.44
N PRO A 85 9.66 6.51 -14.77
CA PRO A 85 10.42 5.47 -14.09
C PRO A 85 11.89 5.57 -14.47
N ILE A 86 12.78 5.57 -13.48
CA ILE A 86 14.23 5.71 -13.68
C ILE A 86 14.87 4.33 -13.60
N PHE A 87 15.32 3.82 -14.74
CA PHE A 87 16.10 2.58 -14.84
C PHE A 87 17.58 2.92 -14.98
N LYS A 88 18.45 2.04 -14.47
CA LYS A 88 19.87 2.10 -14.76
C LYS A 88 20.23 1.03 -15.78
N ASP A 89 20.94 1.41 -16.83
CA ASP A 89 21.40 0.51 -17.89
C ASP A 89 20.25 -0.37 -18.44
N THR A 90 20.39 -1.69 -18.37
CA THR A 90 19.41 -2.67 -18.85
C THR A 90 18.59 -3.30 -17.71
N GLU A 91 18.45 -2.61 -16.58
CA GLU A 91 17.66 -3.10 -15.44
C GLU A 91 16.19 -3.28 -15.80
N LEU A 92 15.57 -4.34 -15.25
CA LEU A 92 14.15 -4.63 -15.46
C LEU A 92 13.24 -4.03 -14.39
N VAL A 93 13.81 -3.55 -13.28
CA VAL A 93 13.08 -2.86 -12.20
C VAL A 93 13.63 -1.44 -12.06
N ALA A 94 12.75 -0.45 -12.05
CA ALA A 94 13.15 0.94 -11.87
C ALA A 94 13.75 1.16 -10.48
N ARG A 95 14.78 2.00 -10.36
CA ARG A 95 15.39 2.43 -9.10
C ARG A 95 14.47 3.36 -8.30
N GLY A 96 13.48 3.94 -8.96
CA GLY A 96 12.54 4.90 -8.43
C GLY A 96 11.75 5.54 -9.55
N VAL A 97 10.95 6.53 -9.19
CA VAL A 97 10.23 7.37 -10.15
C VAL A 97 10.57 8.83 -9.92
N HIS A 98 10.74 9.56 -11.01
CA HIS A 98 10.77 11.02 -11.02
C HIS A 98 9.34 11.52 -11.28
N MET A 99 8.77 12.18 -10.28
CA MET A 99 7.37 12.58 -10.23
C MET A 99 7.29 14.11 -10.20
N GLN A 100 6.53 14.70 -11.13
CA GLN A 100 6.43 16.14 -11.29
C GLN A 100 5.00 16.57 -11.55
N ALA A 101 4.53 17.61 -10.86
CA ALA A 101 3.22 18.20 -11.13
C ALA A 101 3.22 19.72 -10.96
N GLN A 102 2.42 20.39 -11.78
CA GLN A 102 2.18 21.82 -11.73
C GLN A 102 0.72 22.12 -12.12
N SER A 103 -0.04 22.81 -11.28
CA SER A 103 -1.35 23.36 -11.64
C SER A 103 -1.20 24.46 -12.70
N ILE A 104 -2.12 24.54 -13.65
CA ILE A 104 -2.13 25.57 -14.70
C ILE A 104 -2.83 26.82 -14.18
N GLY A 105 -2.20 27.99 -14.37
CA GLY A 105 -2.73 29.27 -13.90
C GLY A 105 -2.62 29.50 -12.38
N SER A 106 -2.01 28.59 -11.63
CA SER A 106 -1.71 28.73 -10.19
C SER A 106 -0.53 27.86 -9.77
N ASN A 107 -0.01 28.03 -8.55
CA ASN A 107 1.05 27.19 -7.97
C ASN A 107 0.54 26.33 -6.79
N ILE A 108 -0.76 25.99 -6.77
CA ILE A 108 -1.36 25.22 -5.66
C ILE A 108 -0.81 23.78 -5.66
N ILE A 109 -0.74 23.15 -6.83
CA ILE A 109 0.03 21.92 -7.03
C ILE A 109 1.36 22.33 -7.66
N HIS A 110 2.47 22.10 -6.96
CA HIS A 110 3.80 22.30 -7.50
C HIS A 110 4.79 21.39 -6.77
N PHE A 111 5.30 20.37 -7.46
CA PHE A 111 6.36 19.53 -6.92
C PHE A 111 7.23 18.93 -8.03
N ASN A 112 8.45 18.57 -7.64
CA ASN A 112 9.42 17.87 -8.45
C ASN A 112 10.25 16.97 -7.52
N VAL A 113 9.95 15.67 -7.51
CA VAL A 113 10.48 14.74 -6.50
C VAL A 113 10.96 13.44 -7.12
N TYR A 114 11.96 12.83 -6.49
CA TYR A 114 12.38 11.47 -6.78
C TYR A 114 11.94 10.54 -5.64
N ILE A 115 11.17 9.51 -5.97
CA ILE A 115 10.66 8.52 -5.01
C ILE A 115 11.41 7.21 -5.24
N PHE A 116 12.09 6.73 -4.21
CA PHE A 116 12.92 5.52 -4.29
C PHE A 116 12.07 4.24 -4.35
N ASN A 117 12.44 3.31 -5.23
CA ASN A 117 11.83 1.97 -5.30
C ASN A 117 12.53 1.00 -4.35
N ILE A 118 12.46 1.30 -3.06
CA ILE A 118 13.11 0.55 -1.98
C ILE A 118 12.07 0.05 -1.01
N GLU A 119 12.35 -1.04 -0.30
CA GLU A 119 11.55 -1.47 0.84
C GLU A 119 12.52 -1.62 2.00
N ASN A 120 12.14 -1.13 3.20
CA ASN A 120 13.01 -1.25 4.38
C ASN A 120 13.44 -2.71 4.52
N GLY A 121 14.68 -2.98 4.93
CA GLY A 121 15.26 -4.32 5.14
C GLY A 121 15.18 -5.33 3.97
N VAL A 122 14.92 -4.85 2.74
CA VAL A 122 14.96 -5.65 1.52
C VAL A 122 16.02 -5.10 0.58
N LYS A 123 16.92 -5.98 0.13
CA LYS A 123 17.86 -5.68 -0.94
C LYS A 123 17.30 -6.20 -2.27
N ILE A 124 16.94 -5.28 -3.15
CA ILE A 124 16.40 -5.59 -4.48
C ILE A 124 17.56 -5.77 -5.47
N ASN A 125 17.48 -6.82 -6.29
CA ASN A 125 18.26 -6.95 -7.51
C ASN A 125 17.48 -6.30 -8.65
N TYR A 126 17.84 -5.08 -9.03
CA TYR A 126 17.10 -4.31 -10.03
C TYR A 126 17.27 -4.86 -11.45
N THR A 127 18.31 -5.67 -11.69
CA THR A 127 18.55 -6.30 -12.99
C THR A 127 17.42 -7.23 -13.38
N ASP A 128 16.89 -8.03 -12.44
CA ASP A 128 15.90 -9.08 -12.73
C ASP A 128 14.65 -9.07 -11.80
N GLY A 129 14.69 -8.22 -10.77
CA GLY A 129 13.66 -8.04 -9.76
C GLY A 129 13.67 -9.05 -8.60
N THR A 130 14.61 -9.98 -8.56
CA THR A 130 14.79 -10.85 -7.37
C THR A 130 15.17 -10.02 -6.13
N SER A 131 14.99 -10.58 -4.93
CA SER A 131 15.23 -9.86 -3.68
C SER A 131 15.77 -10.72 -2.55
N GLN A 132 16.62 -10.12 -1.72
CA GLN A 132 17.08 -10.67 -0.45
C GLN A 132 16.37 -9.93 0.69
N VAL A 133 15.72 -10.68 1.57
CA VAL A 133 14.92 -10.12 2.68
C VAL A 133 15.69 -10.38 3.97
N SER A 134 15.90 -9.33 4.76
CA SER A 134 16.52 -9.45 6.08
C SER A 134 15.74 -10.44 6.96
N SER A 135 16.42 -11.12 7.89
CA SER A 135 15.78 -12.04 8.84
C SER A 135 14.63 -11.37 9.60
N ALA A 136 14.79 -10.08 9.92
CA ALA A 136 13.78 -9.27 10.58
C ALA A 136 12.49 -9.07 9.76
N GLN A 137 12.49 -9.33 8.45
CA GLN A 137 11.33 -9.14 7.56
C GLN A 137 10.91 -10.38 6.78
N GLN A 138 11.59 -11.50 6.97
CA GLN A 138 11.13 -12.77 6.45
C GLN A 138 9.72 -13.03 6.97
N ALA A 139 8.81 -13.35 6.04
CA ALA A 139 7.51 -13.87 6.42
C ALA A 139 7.75 -15.15 7.21
N THR A 140 7.08 -15.30 8.36
CA THR A 140 7.08 -16.56 9.10
C THR A 140 6.56 -17.65 8.16
N SER A 141 7.44 -18.56 7.77
CA SER A 141 7.06 -19.76 7.06
C SER A 141 6.28 -20.64 8.03
N THR A 142 4.96 -20.60 7.98
CA THR A 142 4.15 -21.75 8.38
C THR A 142 4.45 -22.87 7.39
N GLY A 143 5.55 -23.58 7.64
CA GLY A 143 5.86 -24.80 6.91
C GLY A 143 4.72 -25.79 7.14
N GLN A 144 4.06 -26.19 6.07
CA GLN A 144 3.38 -27.48 6.04
C GLN A 144 4.45 -28.56 6.28
N GLN A 145 4.47 -29.11 7.49
CA GLN A 145 5.06 -30.42 7.73
C GLN A 145 3.93 -31.41 8.04
N THR A 146 3.77 -32.33 7.12
CA THR A 146 3.02 -33.58 7.26
C THR A 146 3.79 -34.55 8.16
N ASN A 147 3.30 -34.85 9.37
CA ASN A 147 3.14 -36.22 9.88
C ASN A 147 2.50 -36.28 11.30
N SER A 148 1.35 -36.97 11.33
CA SER A 148 0.63 -37.73 12.36
C SER A 148 1.05 -37.77 13.85
N LYS A 149 0.03 -37.46 14.71
CA LYS A 149 -0.38 -37.99 16.04
C LYS A 149 0.67 -37.94 17.19
N THR A 150 0.39 -37.35 18.36
CA THR A 150 -0.70 -37.70 19.30
C THR A 150 -1.14 -36.53 20.23
N LYS A 151 -2.40 -36.63 20.68
CA LYS A 151 -3.28 -35.75 21.49
C LYS A 151 -2.73 -35.20 22.82
N SER A 152 -3.10 -33.96 23.18
CA SER A 152 -4.05 -33.67 24.29
C SER A 152 -4.46 -32.19 24.42
N GLY A 153 -5.79 -31.91 24.39
CA GLY A 153 -6.58 -30.76 24.90
C GLY A 153 -6.17 -29.30 24.55
N SER A 154 -7.01 -28.37 24.13
CA SER A 154 -8.47 -28.19 24.22
C SER A 154 -8.93 -27.18 23.15
N THR A 155 -10.11 -27.47 22.62
CA THR A 155 -11.07 -26.69 21.81
C THR A 155 -11.01 -25.16 21.88
N GLY A 156 -11.14 -24.52 20.70
CA GLY A 156 -11.12 -23.07 20.55
C GLY A 156 -12.34 -22.34 21.13
N GLN A 157 -12.11 -21.07 21.47
CA GLN A 157 -13.13 -20.03 21.46
C GLN A 157 -12.50 -18.72 20.97
N GLN A 158 -13.08 -18.20 19.90
CA GLN A 158 -12.78 -16.94 19.26
C GLN A 158 -13.50 -15.85 20.07
N GLY A 159 -12.77 -15.19 20.98
CA GLY A 159 -13.33 -14.21 21.92
C GLY A 159 -13.25 -12.77 21.41
N ASP A 160 -14.00 -11.89 22.08
CA ASP A 160 -13.88 -10.44 21.93
C ASP A 160 -12.48 -9.96 22.36
N ILE A 161 -11.90 -9.04 21.59
CA ILE A 161 -10.66 -8.33 21.91
C ILE A 161 -10.97 -6.94 22.42
N ASN A 162 -10.22 -6.45 23.42
CA ASN A 162 -10.23 -5.04 23.76
C ASN A 162 -9.14 -4.33 22.95
N THR A 163 -9.52 -3.24 22.28
CA THR A 163 -8.60 -2.52 21.38
C THR A 163 -7.37 -1.95 22.10
N ASN A 164 -7.46 -1.68 23.40
CA ASN A 164 -6.37 -1.12 24.19
C ASN A 164 -5.23 -2.10 24.49
N ASP A 165 -5.54 -3.39 24.59
CA ASP A 165 -4.58 -4.40 25.04
C ASP A 165 -3.60 -4.79 23.92
N THR A 166 -3.84 -4.29 22.71
CA THR A 166 -3.09 -4.68 21.51
C THR A 166 -1.83 -3.86 21.27
N GLY A 167 -1.71 -2.68 21.89
CA GLY A 167 -0.59 -1.75 21.68
C GLY A 167 -0.42 -1.29 20.21
N LYS A 168 -1.43 -1.51 19.37
CA LYS A 168 -1.43 -1.20 17.93
C LYS A 168 -2.70 -0.44 17.54
N ILE A 169 -2.68 0.18 16.36
CA ILE A 169 -3.87 0.79 15.81
C ILE A 169 -4.76 -0.34 15.29
N VAL A 170 -5.95 -0.47 15.84
CA VAL A 170 -6.89 -1.54 15.49
C VAL A 170 -8.21 -0.94 15.07
N GLY A 171 -8.70 -1.36 13.91
CA GLY A 171 -10.02 -1.03 13.42
C GLY A 171 -10.92 -2.25 13.25
N ASN A 172 -12.21 -1.97 13.10
CA ASN A 172 -13.23 -2.99 12.90
C ASN A 172 -13.72 -2.95 11.45
N ILE A 173 -13.57 -4.06 10.72
CA ILE A 173 -13.95 -4.20 9.31
C ILE A 173 -15.43 -3.85 9.04
N ASN A 174 -16.33 -4.05 10.01
CA ASN A 174 -17.75 -3.76 9.84
C ASN A 174 -18.06 -2.28 10.05
N SER A 175 -17.49 -1.66 11.10
CA SER A 175 -17.81 -0.26 11.42
C SER A 175 -16.91 0.76 10.73
N HIS A 176 -15.78 0.33 10.16
CA HIS A 176 -14.72 1.21 9.66
C HIS A 176 -14.27 2.25 10.69
N ILE A 177 -14.21 1.87 11.97
CA ILE A 177 -13.68 2.72 13.05
C ILE A 177 -12.37 2.13 13.52
N TYR A 178 -11.34 2.97 13.74
CA TYR A 178 -10.07 2.56 14.34
C TYR A 178 -9.78 3.27 15.67
N HIS A 179 -9.07 2.58 16.55
CA HIS A 179 -8.56 3.07 17.83
C HIS A 179 -7.03 3.11 17.81
N VAL A 180 -6.46 4.12 18.47
CA VAL A 180 -5.01 4.22 18.67
C VAL A 180 -4.61 3.77 20.08
N PRO A 181 -3.37 3.30 20.29
CA PRO A 181 -2.89 2.97 21.63
C PRO A 181 -3.01 4.16 22.59
N GLY A 182 -3.64 3.95 23.74
CA GLY A 182 -3.81 4.98 24.79
C GLY A 182 -5.16 5.71 24.80
N GLN A 183 -6.07 5.44 23.86
CA GLN A 183 -7.48 5.89 23.96
C GLN A 183 -8.31 4.96 24.86
N SER A 184 -9.59 5.29 25.12
CA SER A 184 -10.48 4.33 25.76
C SER A 184 -10.82 3.21 24.77
N GLY A 185 -10.47 1.98 25.14
CA GLY A 185 -10.72 0.80 24.31
C GLY A 185 -12.14 0.29 24.47
N TYR A 186 -12.59 -0.51 23.51
CA TYR A 186 -13.86 -1.23 23.62
C TYR A 186 -13.69 -2.68 23.17
N SER A 187 -14.53 -3.56 23.71
CA SER A 187 -14.57 -4.96 23.32
C SER A 187 -15.21 -5.12 21.95
N MET A 188 -14.52 -5.78 21.03
CA MET A 188 -15.01 -6.12 19.70
C MET A 188 -14.62 -7.55 19.32
N ASN A 189 -15.45 -8.23 18.52
CA ASN A 189 -15.13 -9.58 18.06
C ASN A 189 -13.80 -9.59 17.27
N SER A 190 -12.84 -10.43 17.72
CA SER A 190 -11.51 -10.57 17.12
C SER A 190 -11.51 -10.90 15.63
N ALA A 191 -12.55 -11.59 15.14
CA ALA A 191 -12.68 -11.92 13.72
C ALA A 191 -12.85 -10.68 12.82
N ASN A 192 -13.27 -9.55 13.39
CA ASN A 192 -13.49 -8.29 12.68
C ASN A 192 -12.31 -7.33 12.79
N ALA A 193 -11.22 -7.71 13.46
CA ALA A 193 -10.08 -6.85 13.72
C ALA A 193 -9.19 -6.67 12.48
N VAL A 194 -8.92 -5.40 12.15
CA VAL A 194 -7.98 -4.98 11.11
C VAL A 194 -6.93 -4.11 11.77
N TYR A 195 -5.66 -4.48 11.62
CA TYR A 195 -4.56 -3.79 12.28
C TYR A 195 -3.87 -2.84 11.30
N PHE A 196 -3.61 -1.63 11.76
CA PHE A 196 -2.91 -0.58 11.03
C PHE A 196 -1.61 -0.23 11.75
N ASN A 197 -0.61 0.20 10.99
CA ASN A 197 0.67 0.64 11.53
C ASN A 197 0.65 2.15 11.80
N THR A 198 -0.19 2.91 11.08
CA THR A 198 -0.36 4.36 11.26
C THR A 198 -1.83 4.76 11.15
N GLU A 199 -2.18 5.92 11.73
CA GLU A 199 -3.53 6.48 11.60
C GLU A 199 -3.85 6.82 10.13
N GLN A 200 -2.86 7.28 9.39
CA GLN A 200 -3.00 7.58 7.97
C GLN A 200 -3.33 6.32 7.15
N GLU A 201 -2.74 5.17 7.48
CA GLU A 201 -3.08 3.88 6.85
C GLU A 201 -4.54 3.50 7.11
N ALA A 202 -5.01 3.70 8.34
CA ALA A 202 -6.40 3.43 8.69
C ALA A 202 -7.36 4.37 7.93
N GLN A 203 -7.04 5.66 7.88
CA GLN A 203 -7.83 6.67 7.15
C GLN A 203 -7.85 6.41 5.64
N ALA A 204 -6.71 6.06 5.05
CA ALA A 204 -6.61 5.69 3.64
C ALA A 204 -7.37 4.39 3.32
N ALA A 205 -7.47 3.47 4.28
CA ALA A 205 -8.29 2.27 4.18
C ALA A 205 -9.80 2.53 4.36
N GLY A 206 -10.21 3.80 4.52
CA GLY A 206 -11.59 4.21 4.69
C GLY A 206 -12.08 4.16 6.14
N TYR A 207 -11.18 4.01 7.11
CA TYR A 207 -11.52 3.95 8.54
C TYR A 207 -11.45 5.33 9.17
N ARG A 208 -12.42 5.67 10.02
CA ARG A 208 -12.45 6.90 10.80
C ARG A 208 -11.91 6.67 12.20
N LYS A 209 -11.22 7.66 12.75
CA LYS A 209 -10.75 7.62 14.15
C LYS A 209 -11.93 7.56 15.10
N SER A 210 -11.82 6.76 16.15
CA SER A 210 -12.78 6.77 17.25
C SER A 210 -12.76 8.12 17.99
N LEU A 211 -13.94 8.59 18.40
CA LEU A 211 -14.10 9.82 19.17
C LEU A 211 -14.06 9.59 20.69
N ARG A 212 -13.78 8.35 21.12
CA ARG A 212 -13.76 7.90 22.52
C ARG A 212 -12.35 7.56 22.99
#